data_AF-A0A9C8DG90-F1
#
_entry.id   AF-A0A9C8DG90-F1
#
_cell.length_a   1.000
_cell.length_b   1.000
_cell.length_c   1.000
_cell.angle_alpha   90.00
_cell.angle_beta   90.00
_cell.angle_gamma   90.00
#
_symmetry.space_group_name_H-M   'P 1'
#
loop_
_entity.id
_entity.type
_entity.pdbx_description
1 polymer ?
#
loop_
_entity_poly.entity_id
_entity_poly.type
_entity_poly.pdbx_seq_one_letter_code
_entity_poly.pdbx_strand_id
1 'polypeptide(L)' 'MRWCHFCVDAGYPITPRAIFSGSVAARIMIVGQAPGGREVERGLPFSGPAGHRLFSWL' A
#
# COMPACT_ATOMS: atom_id res chain seq x y z
N MET A 1 -4.82 0.77 11.90
CA MET A 1 -4.27 -0.10 10.83
C MET A 1 -2.94 -0.76 11.20
N ARG A 2 -1.92 -0.03 11.69
CA ARG A 2 -0.60 -0.61 11.97
C ARG A 2 -0.57 -1.73 13.05
N TRP A 3 -1.62 -1.81 13.86
CA TRP A 3 -1.81 -2.77 14.95
C TRP A 3 -2.88 -3.85 14.66
N CYS A 4 -3.44 -3.89 13.45
CA CYS A 4 -4.46 -4.89 13.11
C CYS A 4 -3.79 -6.24 12.84
N HIS A 5 -4.28 -7.32 13.48
CA HIS A 5 -3.80 -8.69 13.28
C HIS A 5 -4.90 -9.68 12.82
N PHE A 6 -6.14 -9.23 12.65
CA PHE A 6 -7.31 -10.09 12.38
C PHE A 6 -7.10 -11.17 11.31
N CYS A 7 -6.55 -10.82 10.13
CA CYS A 7 -6.35 -11.80 9.06
C CYS A 7 -5.22 -12.80 9.36
N VAL A 8 -4.18 -12.35 10.07
CA VAL A 8 -3.07 -13.22 10.51
C VAL A 8 -3.57 -14.17 11.58
N ASP A 9 -4.37 -13.68 12.53
CA ASP A 9 -5.00 -14.48 13.58
C ASP A 9 -5.98 -15.52 12.99
N ALA A 10 -6.59 -15.21 11.84
CA ALA A 10 -7.43 -16.12 11.07
C ALA A 10 -6.63 -17.11 10.17
N GLY A 11 -5.30 -17.07 10.19
CA GLY A 11 -4.43 -18.02 9.47
C GLY A 11 -4.11 -17.66 8.02
N TYR A 12 -4.47 -16.46 7.55
CA TYR A 12 -4.12 -16.01 6.20
C TYR A 12 -2.67 -15.50 6.13
N PRO A 13 -1.90 -15.82 5.06
CA PRO A 13 -0.50 -15.42 4.92
C PRO A 13 -0.37 -13.95 4.48
N ILE A 14 -0.80 -13.02 5.34
CA ILE A 14 -0.77 -11.59 5.04
C ILE A 14 0.56 -10.99 5.47
N THR A 15 1.34 -10.53 4.49
CA THR A 15 2.53 -9.70 4.68
C THR A 15 2.60 -8.69 3.53
N PRO A 16 2.90 -7.39 3.76
CA PRO A 16 3.37 -6.72 4.97
C PRO A 16 2.26 -6.01 5.77
N ARG A 17 2.62 -5.25 6.81
CA ARG A 17 1.70 -4.29 7.47
C ARG A 17 1.20 -3.25 6.47
N ALA A 18 0.10 -2.57 6.82
CA ALA A 18 -0.50 -1.52 6.00
C ALA A 18 0.53 -0.46 5.53
N ILE A 19 0.64 -0.29 4.20
CA ILE A 19 1.47 0.72 3.54
C ILE A 19 0.54 1.78 2.95
N PHE A 20 0.74 3.02 3.36
CA PHE A 20 -0.01 4.18 2.90
C PHE A 20 0.81 5.46 3.14
N SER A 21 0.54 6.50 2.36
CA SER A 21 1.13 7.83 2.51
C SER A 21 0.13 8.89 2.04
N GLY A 22 0.40 10.15 2.37
CA GLY A 22 -0.42 11.29 1.95
C GLY A 22 -0.83 12.18 3.12
N SER A 23 -1.39 13.34 2.78
CA SER A 23 -1.94 14.30 3.74
C SER A 23 -3.43 14.04 3.94
N VAL A 24 -3.91 14.25 5.16
CA VAL A 24 -5.35 14.27 5.47
C VAL A 24 -6.10 15.39 4.74
N ALA A 25 -5.39 16.42 4.28
CA ALA A 25 -5.94 17.52 3.50
C ALA A 25 -5.90 17.27 1.97
N ALA A 26 -5.44 16.10 1.53
CA ALA A 26 -5.38 15.78 0.10
C ALA A 26 -6.79 15.78 -0.51
N ARG A 27 -6.94 16.42 -1.68
CA ARG A 27 -8.22 16.50 -2.41
C ARG A 27 -8.55 15.23 -3.20
N ILE A 28 -7.55 14.36 -3.41
CA ILE A 28 -7.65 13.12 -4.18
C ILE A 28 -7.02 12.00 -3.37
N MET A 29 -7.70 10.86 -3.31
CA MET A 29 -7.20 9.61 -2.73
C MET A 29 -7.07 8.56 -3.83
N ILE A 30 -5.89 7.96 -3.94
CA ILE A 30 -5.63 6.85 -4.87
C ILE A 30 -5.66 5.56 -4.07
N VAL A 31 -6.55 4.63 -4.44
CA VAL A 31 -6.69 3.32 -3.78
C VAL A 31 -6.30 2.22 -4.76
N GLY A 32 -5.26 1.46 -4.41
CA GLY A 32 -4.82 0.28 -5.15
C GLY A 32 -5.36 -1.02 -4.56
N GLN A 33 -4.95 -2.16 -5.13
CA GLN A 33 -5.35 -3.48 -4.64
C GLN A 33 -4.61 -3.87 -3.35
N ALA A 34 -3.28 -4.00 -3.42
CA ALA A 34 -2.42 -4.46 -2.33
C ALA A 34 -0.95 -4.09 -2.61
N PRO A 35 -0.07 -4.06 -1.58
CA PRO A 35 1.36 -3.90 -1.79
C PRO A 35 1.97 -5.04 -2.62
N GLY A 36 2.77 -4.71 -3.63
CA GLY A 36 3.64 -5.66 -4.32
C GLY A 36 5.00 -5.82 -3.61
N GLY A 37 5.88 -6.64 -4.17
CA GLY A 37 7.20 -6.92 -3.56
C GLY A 37 8.06 -5.67 -3.36
N ARG A 38 8.01 -4.69 -4.27
CA ARG A 38 8.76 -3.42 -4.15
C ARG A 38 8.19 -2.52 -3.06
N GLU A 39 6.87 -2.46 -2.95
CA GLU A 39 6.20 -1.74 -1.88
C GLU A 39 6.52 -2.36 -0.52
N VAL A 40 6.57 -3.70 -0.43
CA VAL A 40 6.99 -4.41 0.79
C VAL A 40 8.42 -4.04 1.18
N GLU A 41 9.35 -4.09 0.24
CA GLU A 41 10.76 -3.78 0.48
C GLU A 41 10.98 -2.32 0.90
N ARG A 42 10.27 -1.38 0.26
CA ARG A 42 10.47 0.07 0.45
C ARG A 42 9.57 0.69 1.52
N GLY A 43 8.47 0.03 1.89
CA GLY A 43 7.45 0.60 2.78
C GLY A 43 6.70 1.81 2.19
N LEU A 44 6.76 2.01 0.88
CA LEU A 44 6.15 3.15 0.17
C LEU A 44 5.09 2.66 -0.81
N PRO A 45 3.87 3.24 -0.81
CA PRO A 45 2.83 2.86 -1.76
C PRO A 45 3.23 3.26 -3.18
N PHE A 46 2.82 2.46 -4.18
CA PHE A 46 3.05 2.73 -5.60
C PHE A 46 4.54 2.96 -5.96
N SER A 47 5.47 2.26 -5.31
CA SER A 47 6.92 2.43 -5.52
C SER A 47 7.50 1.52 -6.60
N GLY A 48 6.69 0.61 -7.16
CA GLY A 48 7.05 -0.25 -8.29
C GLY A 48 6.67 0.30 -9.67
N PRO A 49 6.95 -0.48 -10.75
CA PRO A 49 6.68 -0.07 -12.13
C PRO A 49 5.22 0.30 -12.41
N ALA A 50 4.27 -0.37 -11.76
CA ALA A 50 2.84 -0.06 -11.89
C ALA A 50 2.52 1.34 -11.34
N GLY A 51 3.14 1.72 -10.22
CA GLY A 51 3.02 3.06 -9.64
C GLY A 51 3.64 4.13 -10.53
N HIS A 52 4.84 3.90 -11.07
CA HIS A 52 5.45 4.82 -12.03
C HIS A 52 4.57 5.06 -13.25
N ARG A 53 3.94 4.01 -13.79
CA ARG A 53 3.00 4.13 -14.91
C ARG A 53 1.74 4.90 -14.50
N LEU A 54 1.15 4.59 -13.35
CA LEU A 54 -0.03 5.29 -12.84
C LEU A 54 0.22 6.80 -12.73
N PHE A 55 1.33 7.21 -12.12
CA PHE A 55 1.66 8.63 -11.95
C PHE A 55 2.08 9.31 -13.26
N SER A 56 2.41 8.56 -14.32
CA SER A 56 2.61 9.16 -15.64
C SER A 56 1.31 9.59 -16.33
N TRP A 57 0.15 9.15 -15.84
CA TRP A 57 -1.17 9.56 -16.34
C TRP A 57 -1.78 10.73 -15.57
N LEU A 58 -1.18 11.10 -14.43
CA LEU A 58 -1.64 12.17 -13.55
C LEU A 58 -0.83 13.45 -13.78
#